data_AF-A0A4P6FVM6-F1
#
_entry.id   AF-A0A4P6FVM6-F1
#
_cell.length_a   1.000
_cell.length_b   1.000
_cell.length_c   1.000
_cell.angle_alpha   90.00
_cell.angle_beta   90.00
_cell.angle_gamma   90.00
#
_symmetry.space_group_name_H-M   'P 1'
#
loop_
_entity.id
_entity.type
_entity.pdbx_description
1 polymer ?
#
loop_
_entity_poly.entity_id
_entity_poly.type
_entity_poly.pdbx_seq_one_letter_code
_entity_poly.pdbx_strand_id
1 'polypeptide(L)' 'MDVRKYRVRGQDADGDIHIFLSDDRERAEDVRGMMAEDLDRVELVKCDEANGKEHEPQAG' A
#
# COMPACT_ATOMS: atom_id res chain seq x y z
N MET A 1 -5.83 6.67 16.52
CA MET A 1 -5.00 7.60 15.73
C MET A 1 -4.50 6.78 14.55
N ASP A 2 -5.33 6.66 13.51
CA ASP A 2 -5.03 5.82 12.35
C ASP A 2 -4.51 6.71 11.23
N VAL A 3 -3.18 6.82 11.14
CA VAL A 3 -2.50 7.74 10.21
C VAL A 3 -1.81 7.01 9.05
N ARG A 4 -2.11 5.72 8.82
CA ARG A 4 -1.54 4.98 7.69
C ARG A 4 -2.26 5.40 6.41
N LYS A 5 -1.66 6.31 5.64
CA LYS A 5 -2.28 6.91 4.45
C LYS A 5 -1.84 6.27 3.14
N TYR A 6 -0.65 5.66 3.09
CA TYR A 6 -0.08 5.09 1.88
C TYR A 6 0.57 3.73 2.15
N ARG A 7 0.33 2.78 1.25
CA ARG A 7 0.90 1.42 1.25
C ARG A 7 1.54 1.14 -0.09
N VAL A 8 2.85 0.85 -0.10
CA VAL A 8 3.57 0.34 -1.27
C VAL A 8 3.66 -1.17 -1.14
N ARG A 9 3.26 -1.91 -2.18
CA ARG A 9 3.38 -3.35 -2.28
C ARG A 9 4.28 -3.68 -3.46
N GLY A 10 5.41 -4.29 -3.20
CA GLY A 10 6.29 -4.86 -4.20
C GLY A 10 6.22 -6.38 -4.22
N GLN A 11 6.38 -6.99 -5.40
CA GLN A 11 6.56 -8.42 -5.60
C GLN A 11 7.83 -8.65 -6.42
N ASP A 12 8.77 -9.42 -5.89
CA ASP A 12 9.97 -9.87 -6.60
C ASP A 12 9.68 -11.06 -7.53
N ALA A 13 10.70 -11.50 -8.25
CA ALA A 13 10.63 -12.59 -9.23
C ALA A 13 10.38 -13.98 -8.60
N ASP A 14 10.71 -14.17 -7.32
CA ASP A 14 10.42 -15.39 -6.57
C ASP A 14 8.96 -15.40 -6.05
N GLY A 15 8.28 -14.26 -6.15
CA GLY A 15 6.89 -14.07 -5.78
C GLY A 15 6.71 -13.62 -4.33
N ASP A 16 7.81 -13.33 -3.62
CA ASP A 16 7.78 -12.77 -2.27
C ASP A 16 7.15 -11.37 -2.28
N ILE A 17 6.49 -11.00 -1.19
CA ILE A 17 5.71 -9.75 -1.11
C ILE A 17 6.34 -8.81 -0.09
N HIS A 18 6.83 -7.67 -0.57
CA HIS A 18 7.39 -6.58 0.23
C HIS A 18 6.33 -5.50 0.45
N ILE A 19 6.05 -5.13 1.70
CA ILE A 19 5.07 -4.10 2.04
C ILE A 19 5.74 -2.99 2.81
N PHE A 20 5.59 -1.76 2.32
CA PHE A 20 6.01 -0.54 2.99
C PHE A 20 4.81 0.36 3.30
N LEU A 21 4.80 0.94 4.50
CA LEU A 21 3.71 1.80 4.97
C LEU A 21 4.26 3.19 5.32
N SER A 22 3.58 4.23 4.87
CA SER A 22 3.94 5.63 5.13
C SER A 22 2.70 6.49 5.31
N ASP A 23 2.79 7.50 6.18
CA ASP A 23 1.80 8.58 6.26
C ASP A 23 2.11 9.73 5.27
N ASP A 24 3.34 9.77 4.76
CA ASP A 24 3.80 10.74 3.79
C ASP A 24 3.76 10.18 2.36
N ARG A 25 3.19 10.98 1.44
CA ARG A 25 3.00 10.61 0.04
C ARG A 25 4.33 10.60 -0.72
N GLU A 26 5.14 11.65 -0.55
CA GLU A 26 6.39 11.82 -1.28
C GLU A 26 7.34 10.66 -0.97
N ARG A 27 7.46 10.31 0.32
CA ARG A 27 8.21 9.14 0.78
C ARG A 27 7.66 7.82 0.23
N ALA A 28 6.36 7.68 0.08
CA ALA A 28 5.77 6.48 -0.52
C ALA A 28 6.02 6.38 -2.03
N GLU A 29 6.04 7.51 -2.74
CA GLU A 29 6.39 7.56 -4.17
C GLU A 29 7.88 7.31 -4.40
N ASP A 30 8.74 7.83 -3.54
CA ASP A 30 10.19 7.58 -3.54
C ASP A 30 10.51 6.10 -3.35
N VAL A 31 9.92 5.48 -2.31
CA VAL A 31 10.08 4.03 -2.06
C VAL A 31 9.49 3.18 -3.18
N ARG A 32 8.35 3.59 -3.75
CA ARG A 32 7.79 2.91 -4.94
C ARG A 32 8.77 2.96 -6.11
N GLY A 33 9.42 4.10 -6.34
CA GLY A 33 10.45 4.26 -7.37
C GLY A 33 11.61 3.29 -7.14
N MET A 34 12.20 3.30 -5.94
CA MET A 34 13.31 2.40 -5.59
C MET A 34 12.93 0.92 -5.72
N MET A 35 11.73 0.55 -5.25
CA MET A 35 11.23 -0.83 -5.38
C MET A 35 10.99 -1.22 -6.84
N ALA A 36 10.55 -0.30 -7.69
CA ALA A 36 10.25 -0.60 -9.09
C ALA A 36 11.49 -0.84 -9.95
N GLU A 37 12.68 -0.47 -9.45
CA GLU A 37 13.96 -0.78 -10.12
C GLU A 37 14.41 -2.22 -9.86
N ASP A 38 14.01 -2.81 -8.73
CA ASP A 38 14.49 -4.12 -8.25
C ASP A 38 13.40 -5.22 -8.34
N LEU A 39 12.13 -4.85 -8.17
CA LEU A 39 11.00 -5.78 -8.09
C LEU A 39 10.23 -5.84 -9.41
N ASP A 40 9.69 -7.02 -9.72
CA ASP A 40 8.93 -7.28 -10.95
C ASP A 40 7.63 -6.46 -11.02
N ARG A 41 6.96 -6.31 -9.87
CA ARG A 41 5.69 -5.58 -9.78
C ARG A 41 5.60 -4.73 -8.53
N VAL A 42 5.28 -3.44 -8.69
CA VAL A 42 5.12 -2.51 -7.58
C VAL A 42 3.83 -1.69 -7.69
N GLU A 43 3.04 -1.69 -6.62
CA GLU A 43 1.74 -1.03 -6.51
C GLU A 43 1.73 -0.07 -5.32
N LEU A 44 1.36 1.19 -5.54
CA LEU A 44 1.10 2.17 -4.48
C LEU A 44 -0.41 2.30 -4.28
N VAL A 45 -0.88 2.03 -3.07
CA VAL A 45 -2.29 2.10 -2.66
C VAL A 45 -2.44 3.18 -1.59
N LYS A 46 -3.31 4.16 -1.83
CA LYS A 46 -3.72 5.11 -0.79
C LYS A 46 -4.71 4.39 0.13
N CYS A 47 -4.39 4.28 1.41
CA CYS A 47 -5.23 3.64 2.42
C CYS A 47 -6.50 4.44 2.77
N ASP A 48 -6.59 5.68 2.32
CA ASP A 48 -7.75 6.57 2.50
C ASP A 48 -9.05 6.00 1.90
N GLU A 49 -8.95 5.16 0.86
CA GLU A 49 -10.10 4.52 0.22
C GLU A 49 -10.33 3.05 0.64
N ALA A 50 -9.36 2.42 1.31
CA ALA A 50 -9.45 0.99 1.66
C ALA A 50 -10.31 0.71 2.91
N ASN A 51 -10.67 1.74 3.68
CA ASN A 51 -11.53 1.65 4.88
C ASN A 51 -12.90 2.33 4.69
N GLY A 52 -13.34 2.55 3.45
CA GLY A 52 -14.65 3.13 3.14
C GLY A 52 -15.81 2.13 3.01
N LYS A 53 -15.54 0.82 3.16
CA LYS A 53 -16.56 -0.25 3.17
C LYS A 53 -16.14 -1.41 4.08
N GLU A 54 -15.98 -1.14 5.38
CA GLU A 54 -16.33 -2.19 6.33
C GLU A 54 -17.85 -2.36 6.23
N HIS A 55 -18.26 -3.53 5.74
CA HIS A 55 -19.66 -3.92 5.75
C HIS A 55 -20.18 -3.83 7.20
N GLU A 56 -21.02 -2.86 7.51
CA GLU A 56 -22.01 -3.07 8.56
C GLU A 56 -22.81 -4.33 8.17
N PRO A 57 -22.85 -5.39 8.97
CA PRO A 57 -23.91 -6.36 8.83
C PRO A 57 -25.21 -5.60 9.10
N GLN A 58 -26.10 -5.50 8.13
CA GLN A 58 -27.48 -5.08 8.37
C GLN A 58 -28.07 -6.01 9.43
N ALA A 59 -28.15 -5.52 10.67
CA ALA A 59 -29.05 -6.07 11.67
C ALA A 59 -30.39 -5.35 11.47
N GLY A 60 -31.37 -6.08 10.96
CA GLY A 60 -32.74 -5.59 10.74
C GLY A 60 -33.58 -6.62 10.01
#